data_AF-A0A814IH16-F1
#
_entry.id   AF-A0A814IH16-F1
#
_cell.length_a   1.000
_cell.length_b   1.000
_cell.length_c   1.000
_cell.angle_alpha   90.00
_cell.angle_beta   90.00
_cell.angle_gamma   90.00
#
_symmetry.space_group_name_H-M   'P 1'
#
loop_
_entity.id
_entity.type
_entity.pdbx_description
1 polymer ?
#
loop_
_entity_poly.entity_id
_entity_poly.type
_entity_poly.pdbx_seq_one_letter_code
_entity_poly.pdbx_strand_id
1 'polypeptide(L)'
;MLDIKNLHNSTCAGSYQLDLKMILNKWKKDPTLKDFHDYFNKQLVKSVFNRWQIYLTPSGFANTNSPIESFNNSIKEHFTKRLKYHIISALEVFVDLVHYESDNKKQFELQGKVYKHMIEDANHLLKKGKLELN
;
A
#
# COMPACT_ATOMS: atom_id res chain seq x y z
N MET A 1 -11.17 7.94 4.08
CA MET A 1 -9.73 7.62 3.85
C MET A 1 -8.85 7.85 5.08
N LEU A 2 -9.02 8.95 5.83
CA LEU A 2 -8.22 9.22 7.03
C LEU A 2 -8.34 8.12 8.09
N ASP A 3 -9.54 7.62 8.36
CA ASP A 3 -9.80 6.52 9.29
C ASP A 3 -8.91 5.27 9.00
N ILE A 4 -8.79 4.87 7.72
CA ILE A 4 -7.96 3.72 7.32
C ILE A 4 -6.48 4.05 7.49
N LYS A 5 -6.05 5.26 7.13
CA LYS A 5 -4.65 5.70 7.33
C LYS A 5 -4.28 5.68 8.81
N ASN A 6 -5.19 6.09 9.70
CA ASN A 6 -4.96 6.07 11.14
C ASN A 6 -4.82 4.65 11.67
N LEU A 7 -5.69 3.72 11.22
CA LEU A 7 -5.58 2.30 11.55
C LEU A 7 -4.30 1.64 11.02
N HIS A 8 -3.89 1.99 9.80
CA HIS A 8 -2.63 1.51 9.23
C HIS A 8 -1.44 1.98 10.07
N ASN A 9 -1.45 3.26 10.45
CA ASN A 9 -0.36 3.92 11.16
C ASN A 9 -0.40 3.71 12.68
N SER A 10 -1.24 2.81 13.20
CA SER A 10 -1.23 2.48 14.63
C SER A 10 0.14 1.98 15.06
N THR A 11 0.64 2.44 16.21
CA THR A 11 1.98 2.11 16.70
C THR A 11 2.01 0.84 17.55
N CYS A 12 0.85 0.35 18.00
CA CYS A 12 0.74 -0.90 18.76
C CYS A 12 -0.63 -1.55 18.61
N ALA A 13 -0.75 -2.81 19.03
CA ALA A 13 -2.01 -3.55 18.99
C ALA A 13 -3.11 -2.91 19.84
N GLY A 14 -2.76 -2.33 20.99
CA GLY A 14 -3.72 -1.69 21.90
C GLY A 14 -4.40 -0.47 21.26
N SER A 15 -3.63 0.45 20.70
CA SER A 15 -4.17 1.64 20.02
C SER A 15 -4.99 1.24 18.79
N TYR A 16 -4.49 0.28 18.00
CA TYR A 16 -5.23 -0.26 16.86
C TYR A 16 -6.61 -0.79 17.24
N GLN A 17 -6.72 -1.61 18.29
CA GLN A 17 -7.99 -2.21 18.70
C GLN A 17 -9.01 -1.17 19.18
N LEU A 18 -8.55 -0.12 19.87
CA LEU A 18 -9.40 0.98 20.32
C LEU A 18 -9.95 1.77 19.12
N ASP A 19 -9.06 2.20 18.23
CA ASP A 19 -9.43 2.95 17.03
C ASP A 19 -10.34 2.13 16.11
N LEU A 20 -10.05 0.84 15.95
CA LEU A 20 -10.84 -0.07 15.12
C LEU A 20 -12.27 -0.17 15.62
N LYS A 21 -12.47 -0.33 16.93
CA LYS A 21 -13.82 -0.36 17.53
C LYS A 21 -14.57 0.95 17.28
N MET A 22 -13.91 2.08 17.47
CA MET A 22 -14.53 3.40 17.24
C MET A 22 -14.92 3.60 15.78
N ILE A 23 -14.01 3.28 14.86
CA ILE A 23 -14.20 3.46 13.42
C ILE A 23 -15.29 2.51 12.88
N LEU A 24 -15.29 1.24 13.27
CA LEU A 24 -16.34 0.30 12.85
C LEU A 24 -17.71 0.73 13.36
N ASN A 25 -17.81 1.22 14.60
CA ASN A 25 -19.06 1.75 15.14
C ASN A 25 -19.52 3.01 14.40
N LYS A 26 -18.59 3.89 14.01
CA LYS A 26 -18.88 5.07 13.19
C LYS A 26 -19.42 4.66 11.81
N TRP A 27 -18.74 3.76 11.10
CA TRP A 27 -19.16 3.32 9.77
C TRP A 27 -20.46 2.51 9.79
N LYS A 28 -20.71 1.73 10.84
CA LYS A 28 -21.98 0.98 11.01
C LYS A 28 -23.21 1.89 11.09
N LYS A 29 -23.05 3.13 11.59
CA LYS A 29 -24.14 4.12 11.70
C LYS A 29 -24.44 4.82 10.37
N ASP A 30 -23.57 4.70 9.38
CA ASP A 30 -23.72 5.32 8.07
C ASP A 30 -24.20 4.27 7.05
N PRO A 31 -25.46 4.33 6.59
CA PRO A 31 -25.98 3.37 5.62
C PRO A 31 -25.19 3.34 4.31
N THR A 32 -24.58 4.46 3.90
CA THR A 32 -23.79 4.54 2.66
C THR A 32 -22.50 3.74 2.73
N LEU A 33 -22.03 3.46 3.96
CA LEU A 33 -20.81 2.70 4.23
C LEU A 33 -21.07 1.24 4.56
N LYS A 34 -22.33 0.76 4.53
CA LYS A 34 -22.68 -0.59 4.96
C LYS A 34 -21.85 -1.66 4.23
N ASP A 35 -21.83 -1.64 2.90
CA ASP A 35 -21.12 -2.65 2.11
C ASP A 35 -19.60 -2.56 2.32
N PHE A 36 -19.08 -1.33 2.44
CA PHE A 36 -17.68 -1.11 2.75
C PHE A 36 -17.31 -1.61 4.15
N HIS A 37 -18.14 -1.35 5.16
CA HIS A 37 -17.98 -1.86 6.52
C HIS A 37 -17.95 -3.38 6.54
N ASP A 38 -18.91 -4.02 5.87
CA ASP A 38 -19.04 -5.47 5.83
C ASP A 38 -17.83 -6.11 5.12
N TYR A 39 -17.41 -5.54 3.99
CA TYR A 39 -16.18 -5.93 3.28
C TYR A 39 -14.94 -5.76 4.17
N PHE A 40 -14.75 -4.57 4.74
CA PHE A 40 -13.56 -4.23 5.53
C PHE A 40 -13.44 -5.15 6.75
N ASN A 41 -14.53 -5.37 7.48
CA ASN A 41 -14.52 -6.24 8.64
C ASN A 41 -14.23 -7.70 8.25
N LYS A 42 -14.80 -8.18 7.15
CA LYS A 42 -14.54 -9.54 6.65
C LYS A 42 -13.09 -9.71 6.19
N GLN A 43 -12.60 -8.81 5.34
CA GLN A 43 -11.32 -8.98 4.64
C GLN A 43 -10.14 -8.45 5.43
N LEU A 44 -10.24 -7.27 6.03
CA LEU A 44 -9.09 -6.60 6.64
C LEU A 44 -9.01 -6.78 8.15
N VAL A 45 -10.06 -7.30 8.80
CA VAL A 45 -10.05 -7.56 10.25
C VAL A 45 -10.06 -9.06 10.56
N LYS A 46 -10.96 -9.82 9.93
CA LYS A 46 -11.19 -11.24 10.27
C LYS A 46 -10.46 -12.24 9.40
N SER A 47 -9.97 -11.83 8.23
CA SER A 47 -9.28 -12.76 7.32
C SER A 47 -7.80 -12.93 7.67
N VAL A 48 -7.12 -13.79 6.91
CA VAL A 48 -5.66 -13.97 6.95
C VAL A 48 -4.88 -12.70 6.58
N PHE A 49 -5.51 -11.74 5.91
CA PHE A 49 -4.92 -10.45 5.54
C PHE A 49 -5.02 -9.38 6.64
N ASN A 50 -5.29 -9.77 7.89
CA ASN A 50 -5.47 -8.84 8.99
C ASN A 50 -4.18 -8.13 9.46
N ARG A 51 -2.99 -8.58 9.00
CA ARG A 51 -1.68 -8.04 9.40
C ARG A 51 -1.19 -6.92 8.48
N TRP A 52 -2.02 -5.91 8.25
CA TRP A 52 -1.72 -4.79 7.36
C TRP A 52 -1.35 -3.51 8.12
N GLN A 53 -1.26 -3.55 9.47
CA GLN A 53 -0.86 -2.39 10.26
C GLN A 53 0.66 -2.26 10.32
N ILE A 54 1.16 -1.03 10.38
CA ILE A 54 2.59 -0.72 10.31
C ILE A 54 3.37 -1.36 11.47
N TYR A 55 2.79 -1.45 12.67
CA TYR A 55 3.45 -2.07 13.83
C TYR A 55 3.66 -3.59 13.70
N LEU A 56 3.01 -4.24 12.73
CA LEU A 56 3.22 -5.66 12.41
C LEU A 56 4.18 -5.86 11.24
N THR A 57 4.52 -4.80 10.50
CA THR A 57 5.46 -4.87 9.38
C THR A 57 6.88 -4.60 9.88
N PRO A 58 7.84 -5.51 9.67
CA PRO A 58 9.23 -5.26 10.01
C PRO A 58 9.79 -4.03 9.27
N SER A 59 10.77 -3.37 9.88
CA SER A 59 11.47 -2.25 9.25
C SER A 59 12.11 -2.68 7.92
N GLY A 60 12.07 -1.80 6.92
CA GLY A 60 12.61 -2.05 5.58
C GLY A 60 11.65 -2.70 4.59
N PHE A 61 10.45 -3.12 5.02
CA PHE A 61 9.42 -3.62 4.10
C PHE A 61 8.58 -2.47 3.54
N ALA A 62 8.27 -2.55 2.25
CA ALA A 62 7.42 -1.55 1.60
C ALA A 62 6.00 -1.60 2.16
N ASN A 63 5.62 -0.55 2.90
CA ASN A 63 4.28 -0.40 3.47
C ASN A 63 3.29 0.24 2.49
N THR A 64 3.78 0.80 1.38
CA THR A 64 2.94 1.43 0.37
C THR A 64 2.75 0.49 -0.82
N ASN A 65 1.54 0.50 -1.37
CA ASN A 65 1.25 -0.11 -2.66
C ASN A 65 1.90 0.65 -3.84
N SER A 66 2.75 1.65 -3.58
CA SER A 66 3.34 2.51 -4.62
C SER A 66 4.10 1.72 -5.70
N PRO A 67 4.85 0.64 -5.40
CA PRO A 67 5.48 -0.16 -6.44
C PRO A 67 4.47 -0.86 -7.35
N ILE A 68 3.41 -1.46 -6.78
CA ILE A 68 2.39 -2.17 -7.56
C ILE A 68 1.49 -1.19 -8.32
N GLU A 69 1.17 -0.02 -7.76
CA GLU A 69 0.43 1.04 -8.44
C GLU A 69 1.23 1.63 -9.60
N SER A 70 2.52 1.90 -9.39
CA SER A 70 3.42 2.40 -10.44
C SER A 70 3.57 1.37 -11.57
N PHE A 71 3.74 0.10 -11.22
CA PHE A 71 3.79 -0.99 -12.20
C PHE A 71 2.48 -1.12 -12.99
N ASN A 72 1.34 -1.12 -12.30
CA ASN A 72 0.02 -1.14 -12.93
C ASN A 72 -0.21 0.07 -13.84
N ASN A 73 0.29 1.25 -13.47
CA ASN A 73 0.23 2.42 -14.35
C ASN A 73 1.09 2.22 -15.60
N SER A 74 2.31 1.69 -15.46
CA SER A 74 3.18 1.39 -16.59
C SER A 74 2.53 0.44 -17.59
N ILE A 75 1.89 -0.64 -17.11
CA ILE A 75 1.13 -1.57 -17.97
C ILE A 75 0.02 -0.82 -18.71
N LYS A 76 -0.78 -0.04 -17.97
CA LYS A 76 -1.91 0.70 -18.54
C LYS A 76 -1.47 1.72 -19.57
N GLU A 77 -0.32 2.34 -19.38
CA GLU A 77 0.19 3.40 -20.22
C GLU A 77 0.88 2.86 -21.48
N HIS A 78 1.80 1.91 -21.31
CA HIS A 78 2.68 1.48 -22.39
C HIS A 78 2.15 0.25 -23.15
N PHE A 79 1.47 -0.66 -22.46
CA PHE A 79 1.08 -1.95 -23.05
C PHE A 79 -0.37 -1.96 -23.52
N THR A 80 -1.30 -1.49 -22.67
CA THR A 80 -2.73 -1.46 -23.05
C THR A 80 -3.17 -0.12 -23.62
N LYS A 81 -2.36 0.95 -23.47
CA LYS A 81 -2.73 2.33 -23.82
C LYS A 81 -4.09 2.74 -23.27
N ARG A 82 -4.46 2.20 -22.11
CA ARG A 82 -5.76 2.34 -21.42
C ARG A 82 -6.98 1.87 -22.23
N LEU A 83 -6.77 1.07 -23.27
CA LEU A 83 -7.82 0.42 -24.03
C LEU A 83 -8.29 -0.86 -23.33
N LYS A 84 -9.53 -1.27 -23.63
CA LYS A 84 -10.11 -2.53 -23.18
C LYS A 84 -9.88 -3.59 -24.25
N TYR A 85 -9.45 -4.78 -23.83
CA TYR A 85 -9.17 -5.91 -24.72
C TYR A 85 -10.11 -7.07 -24.41
N HIS A 86 -10.41 -7.86 -25.44
CA HIS A 86 -10.95 -9.20 -25.22
C HIS A 86 -9.89 -10.08 -24.56
N ILE A 87 -10.32 -11.14 -23.87
CA ILE A 87 -9.44 -11.94 -23.02
C ILE A 87 -8.23 -12.54 -23.77
N ILE A 88 -8.41 -12.97 -25.02
CA ILE A 88 -7.32 -13.52 -25.83
C ILE A 88 -6.26 -12.45 -26.13
N SER A 89 -6.67 -11.28 -26.61
CA SER A 89 -5.74 -10.17 -26.87
C SER A 89 -5.09 -9.63 -25.60
N ALA A 90 -5.78 -9.70 -24.46
CA ALA A 90 -5.18 -9.35 -23.18
C ALA A 90 -4.05 -10.32 -22.79
N LEU A 91 -4.19 -11.61 -23.09
CA LEU A 91 -3.13 -12.60 -22.86
C LEU A 91 -1.90 -12.34 -23.74
N GLU A 92 -2.09 -11.96 -25.01
CA GLU A 92 -1.00 -11.56 -25.91
C GLU A 92 -0.23 -10.36 -25.34
N VAL A 93 -0.96 -9.33 -24.86
CA VAL A 93 -0.34 -8.17 -24.19
C VAL A 93 0.46 -8.58 -22.94
N PHE A 94 -0.02 -9.57 -22.18
CA PHE A 94 0.73 -10.08 -21.02
C PHE A 94 1.99 -10.85 -21.44
N VAL A 95 1.95 -11.61 -22.54
CA VAL A 95 3.14 -12.28 -23.09
C VAL A 95 4.19 -11.24 -23.49
N ASP A 96 3.79 -10.17 -24.20
CA ASP A 96 4.69 -9.08 -24.57
C ASP A 96 5.28 -8.36 -23.35
N LEU A 97 4.47 -8.13 -22.31
CA LEU A 97 4.92 -7.56 -21.04
C LEU A 97 5.98 -8.44 -20.36
N VAL A 98 5.76 -9.74 -20.31
CA VAL A 98 6.70 -10.68 -19.69
C VAL A 98 8.01 -10.71 -20.46
N HIS A 99 7.97 -10.75 -21.79
CA HIS A 99 9.18 -10.67 -22.62
C HIS A 99 9.93 -9.36 -22.39
N TYR A 100 9.22 -8.22 -22.42
CA TYR A 100 9.81 -6.92 -22.17
C TYR A 100 10.50 -6.85 -20.81
N GLU A 101 9.83 -7.20 -19.71
CA GLU A 101 10.44 -7.13 -18.38
C GLU A 101 11.55 -8.18 -18.17
N SER A 102 11.50 -9.32 -18.86
CA SER A 102 12.56 -10.34 -18.80
C SER A 102 13.84 -9.91 -19.53
N ASP A 103 13.70 -9.24 -20.68
CA ASP A 103 14.83 -8.70 -21.45
C ASP A 103 15.38 -7.41 -20.82
N ASN A 104 14.55 -6.72 -20.04
CA ASN A 104 14.94 -5.51 -19.34
C ASN A 104 15.83 -5.86 -18.15
N LYS A 105 17.15 -5.94 -18.40
CA LYS A 105 18.19 -6.10 -17.38
C LYS A 105 18.33 -4.83 -16.52
N LYS A 106 17.27 -4.40 -15.84
CA LYS A 106 17.35 -3.37 -14.81
C LYS A 106 18.31 -3.88 -13.74
N GLN A 107 19.50 -3.29 -13.65
CA GLN A 107 20.41 -3.59 -12.57
C GLN A 107 19.77 -3.11 -11.27
N PHE A 108 19.58 -4.04 -10.33
CA PHE A 108 19.26 -3.67 -8.96
C PHE A 108 20.49 -3.00 -8.36
N GLU A 109 20.39 -1.69 -8.13
CA GLU A 109 21.41 -0.98 -7.38
C GLU A 109 21.41 -1.53 -5.94
N LEU A 110 22.53 -2.13 -5.54
CA LEU A 110 22.71 -2.69 -4.20
C LEU A 110 22.82 -1.60 -3.12
N GLN A 111 23.00 -0.35 -3.54
CA GLN A 111 23.06 0.81 -2.65
C GLN A 111 21.76 1.60 -2.78
N GLY A 112 21.09 1.82 -1.64
CA GLY A 112 19.90 2.67 -1.60
C GLY A 112 20.24 4.11 -1.95
N LYS A 113 19.48 4.71 -2.87
CA LYS A 113 19.59 6.15 -3.15
C LYS A 113 18.98 6.94 -2.00
N VAL A 114 19.77 7.81 -1.39
CA VAL A 114 19.26 8.79 -0.42
C VAL A 114 18.76 10.00 -1.18
N TYR A 115 17.44 10.20 -1.18
CA TYR A 115 16.83 11.37 -1.83
C TYR A 115 16.74 12.54 -0.85
N LYS A 116 16.84 13.77 -1.39
CA LYS A 116 16.79 15.02 -0.59
C LYS A 116 15.55 15.09 0.32
N HIS A 117 14.38 14.72 -0.20
CA HIS A 117 13.13 14.72 0.58
C HIS A 117 13.18 13.74 1.76
N MET A 118 13.87 12.59 1.63
CA MET A 118 14.01 11.63 2.73
C MET A 118 14.86 12.21 3.87
N ILE A 119 15.89 13.00 3.53
CA ILE A 119 16.71 13.70 4.52
C ILE A 119 15.87 14.79 5.22
N GLU A 120 15.10 15.56 4.45
CA GLU A 120 14.21 16.60 4.98
C GLU A 120 13.15 16.00 5.93
N ASP A 121 12.53 14.88 5.53
CA ASP A 121 11.56 14.14 6.34
C ASP A 121 12.19 13.56 7.61
N ALA A 122 13.37 12.94 7.51
CA ALA A 122 14.10 12.41 8.67
C ALA A 122 14.42 13.52 9.68
N ASN A 123 14.89 14.68 9.21
CA ASN A 123 15.16 15.84 10.06
C ASN A 123 13.89 16.39 10.73
N HIS A 124 12.78 16.42 9.99
CA HIS A 124 11.48 16.84 10.55
C HIS A 124 10.98 15.88 11.63
N LEU A 125 11.17 14.58 11.44
CA LEU A 125 10.79 13.56 12.42
C LEU A 125 11.69 13.63 13.66
N LEU A 126 12.99 13.85 13.50
CA LEU A 126 13.93 14.11 14.60
C LEU A 126 13.50 15.34 15.41
N LYS A 127 13.21 16.46 14.74
CA LYS A 127 12.75 17.70 15.39
C LYS A 127 11.45 17.50 16.18
N LYS A 128 10.60 16.56 15.76
CA LYS A 128 9.34 16.22 16.43
C LYS A 128 9.49 15.15 17.52
N GLY A 129 10.69 14.66 17.80
CA GLY A 129 10.93 13.57 18.76
C GLY A 129 10.27 12.26 18.34
N LYS A 130 10.08 12.05 17.04
CA LYS A 130 9.43 10.85 16.47
C LYS A 130 10.42 9.86 15.84
N LEU A 131 11.69 10.24 15.77
CA LEU A 131 12.80 9.43 15.32
C LEU A 131 13.91 9.56 16.37
N GLU A 132 14.48 8.45 16.82
CA GLU A 132 15.65 8.43 17.69
C GLU A 132 16.85 7.91 16.86
N LEU A 133 17.99 8.59 16.99
CA LEU A 133 19.25 8.11 16.43
C LEU A 133 19.87 7.19 17.47
N ASN A 134 20.00 5.91 17.14
CA ASN A 134 20.81 4.96 17.92
C ASN A 134 22.29 5.18 17.65
#